data_AF-A0A2K6A6Q7-F1
#
_entry.id   AF-A0A2K6A6Q7-F1
#
_cell.length_a   1.000
_cell.length_b   1.000
_cell.length_c   1.000
_cell.angle_alpha   90.00
_cell.angle_beta   90.00
_cell.angle_gamma   90.00
#
_symmetry.space_group_name_H-M   'P 1'
#
loop_
_entity.id
_entity.type
_entity.pdbx_description
1 polymer ?
#
loop_
_entity_poly.entity_id
_entity_poly.type
_entity_poly.pdbx_seq_one_letter_code
_entity_poly.pdbx_strand_id
1 'polypeptide(L)'
;RVFFGNVDSSGIKHNIFNPPIIARYIRLHPTHYSIRSTLRMELMGCDLNSCSMPLGMESKAISDAQITASSYFTNMFATWSPSKARLNLQGRSNAWRPQVNNPKEWLQVDFQKTMKVTGITTQGVKSLLTSMYVKEFLISSSQDGHHWTLFFQNGKVKVFQGNQDSFTPVVNSLDSPLLTRYLRIHPQSWVHQIALRIEVLGCEAQELY
;
A
#
# COMPACT_ATOMS: atom_id res chain seq x y z
N ARG A 1 -5.65 -29.22 -17.34
CA ARG A 1 -4.34 -29.66 -16.80
C ARG A 1 -4.54 -30.07 -15.35
N VAL A 2 -3.95 -31.18 -14.92
CA VAL A 2 -3.99 -31.59 -13.51
C VAL A 2 -2.87 -30.87 -12.77
N PHE A 3 -3.16 -30.35 -11.57
CA PHE A 3 -2.19 -29.68 -10.71
C PHE A 3 -2.00 -30.51 -9.44
N PHE A 4 -0.77 -30.56 -8.95
CA PHE A 4 -0.46 -31.23 -7.69
C PHE A 4 -0.67 -30.26 -6.53
N GLY A 5 -1.37 -30.74 -5.50
CA GLY A 5 -1.60 -30.02 -4.25
C GLY A 5 -0.50 -30.27 -3.20
N ASN A 6 -0.75 -29.77 -2.00
CA ASN A 6 0.03 -30.06 -0.79
C ASN A 6 -0.32 -31.45 -0.22
N VAL A 7 0.58 -31.98 0.61
CA VAL A 7 0.44 -33.31 1.25
C VAL A 7 0.27 -33.24 2.77
N ASP A 8 0.48 -32.06 3.36
CA ASP A 8 0.40 -31.78 4.79
C ASP A 8 -0.44 -30.50 5.04
N SER A 9 -0.56 -30.07 6.29
CA SER A 9 -1.41 -28.93 6.67
C SER A 9 -0.78 -27.54 6.45
N SER A 10 0.54 -27.46 6.27
CA SER A 10 1.31 -26.21 6.25
C SER A 10 2.14 -26.00 4.98
N GLY A 11 2.39 -27.05 4.21
CA GLY A 11 3.15 -27.01 2.97
C GLY A 11 2.46 -26.16 1.92
N ILE A 12 3.16 -25.11 1.48
CA ILE A 12 2.66 -24.21 0.45
C ILE A 12 3.05 -24.78 -0.90
N LYS A 13 2.06 -25.06 -1.74
CA LYS A 13 2.27 -25.54 -3.11
C LYS A 13 1.98 -24.43 -4.12
N HIS A 14 3.05 -23.90 -4.74
CA HIS A 14 2.94 -22.94 -5.83
C HIS A 14 2.68 -23.66 -7.16
N ASN A 15 1.58 -23.31 -7.82
CA ASN A 15 1.24 -23.78 -9.17
C ASN A 15 1.24 -22.59 -10.12
N ILE A 16 2.13 -22.59 -11.10
CA ILE A 16 2.29 -21.51 -12.07
C ILE A 16 1.51 -21.86 -13.34
N PHE A 17 0.74 -20.89 -13.84
CA PHE A 17 0.02 -20.99 -15.10
C PHE A 17 0.85 -20.38 -16.22
N ASN A 18 1.44 -21.24 -17.05
CA ASN A 18 2.06 -20.85 -18.31
C ASN A 18 1.46 -21.73 -19.43
N PRO A 19 0.63 -21.18 -20.33
CA PRO A 19 0.26 -19.75 -20.47
C PRO A 19 -0.62 -19.21 -19.31
N PRO A 20 -0.67 -17.87 -19.09
CA PRO A 20 -1.48 -17.25 -18.04
C PRO A 20 -2.99 -17.40 -18.33
N ILE A 21 -3.80 -17.37 -17.27
CA ILE A 21 -5.27 -17.48 -17.38
C ILE A 21 -5.87 -16.07 -17.36
N ILE A 22 -6.68 -15.75 -18.37
CA ILE A 22 -7.48 -14.52 -18.42
C ILE A 22 -8.92 -14.89 -18.09
N ALA A 23 -9.38 -14.54 -16.89
CA ALA A 23 -10.75 -14.82 -16.46
C ALA A 23 -11.19 -13.89 -15.33
N ARG A 24 -12.50 -13.64 -15.23
CA ARG A 24 -13.13 -13.00 -14.06
C ARG A 24 -13.49 -14.00 -12.96
N TYR A 25 -13.77 -15.25 -13.34
CA TYR A 25 -14.21 -16.31 -12.45
C TYR A 25 -13.28 -17.51 -12.60
N ILE A 26 -12.69 -17.95 -11.48
CA ILE A 26 -11.85 -19.14 -11.40
C ILE A 26 -12.53 -20.14 -10.47
N ARG A 27 -12.63 -21.40 -10.89
CA ARG A 27 -13.14 -22.50 -10.06
C ARG A 27 -12.04 -23.53 -9.85
N LEU A 28 -11.89 -24.00 -8.63
CA LEU A 28 -10.98 -25.07 -8.26
C LEU A 28 -11.80 -26.31 -7.93
N HIS A 29 -11.48 -27.42 -8.59
CA HIS A 29 -12.15 -28.70 -8.39
C HIS A 29 -11.15 -29.70 -7.79
N PRO A 30 -11.22 -30.00 -6.47
CA PRO A 30 -10.36 -31.01 -5.85
C PRO A 30 -10.65 -32.39 -6.45
N THR A 31 -9.61 -33.08 -6.89
CA THR A 31 -9.74 -34.44 -7.47
C THR A 31 -9.31 -35.53 -6.51
N HIS A 32 -8.27 -35.28 -5.71
CA HIS A 32 -7.74 -36.17 -4.69
C HIS A 32 -7.50 -35.36 -3.41
N TYR A 33 -7.76 -35.96 -2.25
CA TYR A 33 -7.66 -35.31 -0.94
C TYR A 33 -7.30 -36.31 0.16
N SER A 34 -6.76 -35.81 1.27
CA SER A 34 -6.52 -36.59 2.48
C SER A 34 -7.67 -36.34 3.47
N ILE A 35 -8.45 -37.38 3.78
CA ILE A 35 -9.61 -37.38 4.69
C ILE A 35 -10.78 -36.49 4.21
N ARG A 36 -10.58 -35.18 4.02
CA ARG A 36 -11.57 -34.22 3.52
C ARG A 36 -10.90 -33.21 2.59
N SER A 37 -11.65 -32.75 1.58
CA SER A 37 -11.24 -31.63 0.73
C SER A 37 -11.19 -30.35 1.58
N THR A 38 -10.01 -29.78 1.78
CA THR A 38 -9.81 -28.54 2.53
C THR A 38 -8.69 -27.74 1.87
N LEU A 39 -8.84 -26.42 1.79
CA LEU A 39 -7.92 -25.56 1.07
C LEU A 39 -7.80 -24.19 1.76
N ARG A 40 -6.59 -23.65 1.77
CA ARG A 40 -6.30 -22.22 1.90
C ARG A 40 -5.54 -21.82 0.65
N MET A 41 -5.94 -20.75 -0.02
CA MET A 41 -5.32 -20.33 -1.26
C MET A 41 -5.29 -18.82 -1.39
N GLU A 42 -4.31 -18.35 -2.16
CA GLU A 42 -4.19 -16.97 -2.63
C GLU A 42 -3.98 -17.05 -4.15
N LEU A 43 -4.68 -16.22 -4.92
CA LEU A 43 -4.51 -16.16 -6.37
C LEU A 43 -3.62 -14.97 -6.72
N MET A 44 -2.43 -15.27 -7.23
CA MET A 44 -1.49 -14.25 -7.68
C MET A 44 -1.72 -13.97 -9.17
N GLY A 45 -1.95 -12.71 -9.50
CA GLY A 45 -2.16 -12.26 -10.89
C GLY A 45 -1.86 -10.79 -11.06
N CYS A 46 -2.01 -10.30 -12.28
CA CYS A 46 -1.96 -8.88 -12.62
C CYS A 46 -3.26 -8.48 -13.30
N ASP A 47 -3.58 -7.20 -13.25
CA ASP A 47 -4.65 -6.61 -14.05
C ASP A 47 -4.31 -6.69 -15.54
N LEU A 48 -5.32 -6.54 -16.40
CA LEU A 48 -5.15 -6.63 -17.85
C LEU A 48 -4.10 -5.65 -18.40
N ASN A 49 -3.91 -4.51 -17.72
CA ASN A 49 -2.93 -3.49 -18.10
C ASN A 49 -1.60 -3.60 -17.33
N SER A 50 -1.45 -4.59 -16.44
CA SER A 50 -0.26 -4.78 -15.60
C SER A 50 0.16 -3.53 -14.81
N CYS A 51 -0.81 -2.76 -14.30
CA CYS A 51 -0.61 -1.47 -13.63
C CYS A 51 -0.89 -1.49 -12.12
N SER A 52 -0.93 -2.67 -11.51
CA SER A 52 -1.13 -2.83 -10.05
C SER A 52 0.16 -3.24 -9.31
N MET A 53 1.33 -2.88 -9.84
CA MET A 53 2.63 -3.26 -9.28
C MET A 53 3.13 -2.22 -8.26
N PRO A 54 3.92 -2.62 -7.26
CA PRO A 54 4.53 -1.68 -6.32
C PRO A 54 5.51 -0.74 -7.04
N LEU A 55 5.38 0.56 -6.80
CA LEU A 55 6.21 1.59 -7.44
C LEU A 55 7.58 1.73 -6.77
N GLY A 56 7.77 1.15 -5.58
CA GLY A 56 9.08 0.93 -5.00
C GLY A 56 9.34 1.66 -3.69
N MET A 57 8.31 1.84 -2.87
CA MET A 57 8.49 2.26 -1.48
C MET A 57 9.17 1.14 -0.68
N GLU A 58 8.66 -0.09 -0.71
CA GLU A 58 9.21 -1.24 0.03
C GLU A 58 10.59 -1.65 -0.53
N SER A 59 10.71 -1.71 -1.85
CA SER A 59 11.95 -2.13 -2.54
C SER A 59 13.08 -1.10 -2.46
N LYS A 60 12.80 0.11 -1.95
CA LYS A 60 13.72 1.26 -1.91
C LYS A 60 14.14 1.80 -3.28
N ALA A 61 13.40 1.48 -4.34
CA ALA A 61 13.62 2.09 -5.66
C ALA A 61 13.29 3.60 -5.64
N ILE A 62 12.27 4.00 -4.89
CA ILE A 62 12.03 5.41 -4.54
C ILE A 62 13.04 5.79 -3.46
N SER A 63 13.87 6.81 -3.70
CA SER A 63 14.90 7.24 -2.77
C SER A 63 14.33 7.94 -1.53
N ASP A 64 15.11 8.00 -0.44
CA ASP A 64 14.68 8.65 0.80
C ASP A 64 14.41 10.15 0.62
N ALA A 65 15.15 10.82 -0.27
CA ALA A 65 14.98 12.25 -0.57
C ALA A 65 13.67 12.56 -1.29
N GLN A 66 13.08 11.58 -1.97
CA GLN A 66 11.78 11.70 -2.63
C GLN A 66 10.60 11.62 -1.66
N ILE A 67 10.84 11.26 -0.41
CA ILE A 67 9.80 11.08 0.60
C ILE A 67 9.91 12.20 1.63
N THR A 68 8.92 13.08 1.66
CA THR A 68 8.87 14.25 2.54
C THR A 68 7.55 14.27 3.31
N ALA A 69 7.41 15.13 4.32
CA ALA A 69 6.17 15.25 5.08
C ALA A 69 6.01 16.67 5.64
N SER A 70 4.84 16.96 6.18
CA SER A 70 4.57 18.19 6.94
C SER A 70 5.50 18.37 8.12
N SER A 71 5.73 17.29 8.87
CA SER A 71 6.59 17.26 10.04
C SER A 71 7.08 15.84 10.30
N TYR A 72 8.03 15.68 11.22
CA TYR A 72 8.43 14.36 11.69
C TYR A 72 8.83 14.38 13.17
N PHE A 73 8.48 13.33 13.89
CA PHE A 73 8.86 13.18 15.29
C PHE A 73 10.30 12.69 15.41
N THR A 74 11.12 13.43 16.15
CA THR A 74 12.49 13.05 16.47
C THR A 74 12.80 13.33 17.94
N ASN A 75 13.49 12.42 18.59
CA ASN A 75 14.03 12.58 19.93
C ASN A 75 15.41 11.89 20.02
N MET A 76 16.04 11.92 21.20
CA MET A 76 17.37 11.33 21.41
C MET A 76 17.46 9.83 21.09
N PHE A 77 16.35 9.09 21.19
CA PHE A 77 16.32 7.62 21.06
C PHE A 77 15.72 7.12 19.75
N ALA A 78 14.95 7.95 19.04
CA ALA A 78 14.15 7.55 17.90
C ALA A 78 13.89 8.72 16.94
N THR A 79 14.08 8.46 15.65
CA THR A 79 13.75 9.38 14.56
C THR A 79 12.77 8.71 13.61
N TRP A 80 11.56 9.27 13.52
CA TRP A 80 10.45 8.76 12.70
C TRP A 80 10.33 9.56 11.41
N SER A 81 11.43 9.62 10.66
CA SER A 81 11.53 10.39 9.43
C SER A 81 10.56 9.90 8.35
N PRO A 82 10.14 10.77 7.41
CA PRO A 82 9.27 10.39 6.30
C PRO A 82 9.85 9.24 5.46
N SER A 83 11.18 9.20 5.29
CA SER A 83 11.89 8.14 4.57
C SER A 83 11.67 6.72 5.13
N LYS A 84 11.17 6.60 6.37
CA LYS A 84 10.86 5.32 7.03
C LYS A 84 9.41 4.87 6.82
N ALA A 85 8.60 5.62 6.07
CA ALA A 85 7.23 5.28 5.75
C ALA A 85 7.09 4.16 4.70
N ARG A 86 7.98 3.16 4.72
CA ARG A 86 8.01 2.09 3.72
C ARG A 86 7.27 0.86 4.26
N LEU A 87 6.43 0.26 3.42
CA LEU A 87 5.71 -0.96 3.77
C LEU A 87 6.67 -2.05 4.28
N ASN A 88 6.25 -2.79 5.30
CA ASN A 88 7.01 -3.89 5.93
C ASN A 88 8.39 -3.53 6.47
N LEU A 89 8.77 -2.25 6.52
CA LEU A 89 10.05 -1.82 7.06
C LEU A 89 10.18 -2.28 8.52
N GLN A 90 11.35 -2.85 8.85
CA GLN A 90 11.70 -3.33 10.18
C GLN A 90 12.74 -2.41 10.82
N GLY A 91 12.80 -2.40 12.14
CA GLY A 91 13.76 -1.62 12.93
C GLY A 91 13.13 -0.91 14.12
N ARG A 92 13.94 -0.22 14.92
CA ARG A 92 13.48 0.49 16.13
C ARG A 92 12.55 1.67 15.82
N SER A 93 12.84 2.40 14.75
CA SER A 93 11.95 3.41 14.20
C SER A 93 11.81 3.10 12.72
N ASN A 94 10.65 2.59 12.35
CA ASN A 94 10.38 1.94 11.08
C ASN A 94 9.04 2.39 10.47
N ALA A 95 8.59 3.59 10.83
CA ALA A 95 7.44 4.25 10.24
C ALA A 95 7.68 5.76 10.21
N TRP A 96 6.83 6.49 9.49
CA TRP A 96 6.72 7.93 9.67
C TRP A 96 5.75 8.26 10.78
N ARG A 97 6.08 9.29 11.57
CA ARG A 97 5.18 9.91 12.54
C ARG A 97 5.35 11.42 12.45
N PRO A 98 4.26 12.20 12.39
CA PRO A 98 4.35 13.65 12.50
C PRO A 98 4.79 14.06 13.91
N GLN A 99 5.31 15.28 14.04
CA GLN A 99 5.71 15.84 15.34
C GLN A 99 4.51 15.96 16.29
N VAL A 100 3.35 16.30 15.74
CA VAL A 100 2.07 16.43 16.45
C VAL A 100 0.98 15.66 15.70
N ASN A 101 0.04 15.03 16.43
CA ASN A 101 -1.08 14.35 15.78
C ASN A 101 -2.19 15.36 15.49
N ASN A 102 -2.36 15.72 14.22
CA ASN A 102 -3.48 16.56 13.79
C ASN A 102 -3.96 16.12 12.40
N PRO A 103 -5.22 16.44 12.03
CA PRO A 103 -5.81 16.00 10.76
C PRO A 103 -5.34 16.79 9.53
N LYS A 104 -4.37 17.72 9.69
CA LYS A 104 -3.77 18.52 8.62
C LYS A 104 -2.37 18.02 8.23
N GLU A 105 -1.83 17.04 8.94
CA GLU A 105 -0.54 16.44 8.61
C GLU A 105 -0.61 15.70 7.28
N TRP A 106 0.52 15.66 6.57
CA TRP A 106 0.63 14.98 5.29
C TRP A 106 1.97 14.28 5.12
N LEU A 107 1.95 13.14 4.45
CA LEU A 107 3.12 12.43 3.95
C LEU A 107 3.13 12.55 2.42
N GLN A 108 4.26 12.93 1.83
CA GLN A 108 4.42 13.20 0.41
C GLN A 108 5.45 12.26 -0.22
N VAL A 109 5.13 11.81 -1.43
CA VAL A 109 6.04 11.06 -2.30
C VAL A 109 6.18 11.82 -3.63
N ASP A 110 7.41 12.13 -4.02
CA ASP A 110 7.76 12.63 -5.35
C ASP A 110 8.25 11.47 -6.23
N PHE A 111 7.48 11.12 -7.25
CA PHE A 111 7.87 10.06 -8.18
C PHE A 111 8.95 10.50 -9.19
N GLN A 112 9.33 11.79 -9.21
CA GLN A 112 10.24 12.46 -10.17
C GLN A 112 9.73 12.50 -11.62
N LYS A 113 8.88 11.56 -12.00
CA LYS A 113 8.17 11.47 -13.28
C LYS A 113 6.69 11.26 -13.06
N THR A 114 5.89 11.49 -14.11
CA THR A 114 4.44 11.29 -14.04
C THR A 114 4.12 9.80 -14.02
N MET A 115 3.48 9.34 -12.94
CA MET A 115 3.10 7.94 -12.75
C MET A 115 1.59 7.80 -12.78
N LYS A 116 1.13 6.61 -13.18
CA LYS A 116 -0.26 6.19 -13.04
C LYS A 116 -0.41 5.40 -11.74
N VAL A 117 -1.01 6.02 -10.73
CA VAL A 117 -1.30 5.42 -9.43
C VAL A 117 -2.66 4.74 -9.49
N THR A 118 -2.71 3.45 -9.15
CA THR A 118 -3.91 2.60 -9.18
C THR A 118 -4.35 2.18 -7.79
N GLY A 119 -3.49 2.32 -6.78
CA GLY A 119 -3.82 1.96 -5.41
C GLY A 119 -2.77 2.41 -4.41
N ILE A 120 -3.14 2.35 -3.14
CA ILE A 120 -2.22 2.60 -2.02
C ILE A 120 -2.40 1.48 -1.00
N THR A 121 -1.29 0.92 -0.54
CA THR A 121 -1.25 0.02 0.59
C THR A 121 -0.80 0.79 1.82
N THR A 122 -1.57 0.72 2.92
CA THR A 122 -1.23 1.35 4.20
C THR A 122 -1.00 0.31 5.28
N GLN A 123 -0.11 0.60 6.22
CA GLN A 123 0.21 -0.25 7.36
C GLN A 123 0.57 0.64 8.57
N GLY A 124 0.06 0.28 9.75
CA GLY A 124 0.43 0.94 11.00
C GLY A 124 1.81 0.52 11.51
N VAL A 125 2.09 0.66 12.80
CA VAL A 125 3.30 0.12 13.45
C VAL A 125 3.03 -0.16 14.93
N LYS A 126 3.67 -1.19 15.48
CA LYS A 126 3.71 -1.42 16.93
C LYS A 126 5.10 -1.06 17.44
N SER A 127 5.17 -0.08 18.32
CA SER A 127 6.41 0.34 18.97
C SER A 127 6.33 0.02 20.45
N LEU A 128 7.25 -0.78 20.97
CA LEU A 128 7.21 -1.31 22.33
C LEU A 128 5.85 -2.02 22.58
N LEU A 129 5.02 -1.48 23.47
CA LEU A 129 3.70 -2.02 23.80
C LEU A 129 2.55 -1.26 23.11
N THR A 130 2.84 -0.18 22.39
CA THR A 130 1.80 0.69 21.81
C THR A 130 1.62 0.38 20.32
N SER A 131 0.40 -0.02 19.96
CA SER A 131 -0.05 -0.15 18.57
C SER A 131 -0.47 1.22 18.05
N MET A 132 0.01 1.63 16.87
CA MET A 132 -0.32 2.94 16.28
C MET A 132 -0.68 2.73 14.82
N TYR A 133 -1.83 3.25 14.38
CA TYR A 133 -2.27 3.09 13.00
C TYR A 133 -3.30 4.15 12.61
N VAL A 134 -3.41 4.41 11.31
CA VAL A 134 -4.38 5.34 10.74
C VAL A 134 -5.60 4.55 10.27
N LYS A 135 -6.79 4.95 10.73
CA LYS A 135 -8.09 4.35 10.38
C LYS A 135 -8.70 4.98 9.15
N GLU A 136 -8.55 6.29 8.99
CA GLU A 136 -9.13 7.02 7.88
C GLU A 136 -8.13 8.04 7.35
N PHE A 137 -8.07 8.18 6.02
CA PHE A 137 -7.17 9.12 5.37
C PHE A 137 -7.76 9.65 4.06
N LEU A 138 -7.24 10.79 3.61
CA LEU A 138 -7.50 11.38 2.30
C LEU A 138 -6.24 11.29 1.44
N ILE A 139 -6.43 11.40 0.13
CA ILE A 139 -5.35 11.50 -0.84
C ILE A 139 -5.47 12.83 -1.57
N SER A 140 -4.35 13.48 -1.82
CA SER A 140 -4.26 14.55 -2.82
C SER A 140 -3.12 14.30 -3.79
N SER A 141 -3.28 14.74 -5.03
CA SER A 141 -2.27 14.67 -6.07
C SER A 141 -1.85 16.06 -6.55
N SER A 142 -0.66 16.15 -7.14
CA SER A 142 -0.12 17.37 -7.73
C SER A 142 0.84 17.05 -8.88
N GLN A 143 0.98 17.96 -9.84
CA GLN A 143 1.97 17.85 -10.92
C GLN A 143 3.22 18.71 -10.66
N ASP A 144 3.06 19.80 -9.91
CA ASP A 144 4.11 20.81 -9.67
C ASP A 144 4.61 20.83 -8.23
N GLY A 145 3.94 20.15 -7.30
CA GLY A 145 4.24 20.15 -5.87
C GLY A 145 3.66 21.34 -5.10
N HIS A 146 3.00 22.28 -5.79
CA HIS A 146 2.45 23.52 -5.22
C HIS A 146 0.93 23.54 -5.22
N HIS A 147 0.30 23.13 -6.33
CA HIS A 147 -1.15 23.05 -6.45
C HIS A 147 -1.61 21.62 -6.20
N TRP A 148 -2.48 21.45 -5.21
CA TRP A 148 -2.92 20.13 -4.75
C TRP A 148 -4.42 19.96 -4.98
N THR A 149 -4.80 18.82 -5.56
CA THR A 149 -6.20 18.45 -5.77
C THR A 149 -6.51 17.21 -4.94
N LEU A 150 -7.57 17.26 -4.13
CA LEU A 150 -8.06 16.12 -3.37
C LEU A 150 -8.65 15.06 -4.30
N PHE A 151 -8.60 13.79 -3.90
CA PHE A 151 -9.24 12.71 -4.64
C PHE A 151 -10.76 12.74 -4.42
N PHE A 152 -11.51 12.88 -5.52
CA PHE A 152 -12.97 12.85 -5.51
C PHE A 152 -13.49 11.52 -6.04
N GLN A 153 -14.54 11.02 -5.40
CA GLN A 153 -15.31 9.88 -5.89
C GLN A 153 -16.80 10.22 -5.78
N ASN A 154 -17.55 10.04 -6.86
CA ASN A 154 -18.99 10.35 -6.92
C ASN A 154 -19.32 11.78 -6.47
N GLY A 155 -18.50 12.76 -6.88
CA GLY A 155 -18.71 14.19 -6.61
C GLY A 155 -18.39 14.64 -5.17
N LYS A 156 -17.85 13.76 -4.32
CA LYS A 156 -17.42 14.09 -2.95
C LYS A 156 -15.98 13.70 -2.71
N VAL A 157 -15.32 14.34 -1.76
CA VAL A 157 -13.98 13.93 -1.31
C VAL A 157 -14.07 12.51 -0.76
N LYS A 158 -13.24 11.62 -1.27
CA LYS A 158 -13.24 10.22 -0.85
C LYS A 158 -12.46 10.07 0.45
N VAL A 159 -13.14 9.58 1.49
CA VAL A 159 -12.49 9.08 2.71
C VAL A 159 -12.12 7.62 2.50
N PHE A 160 -10.83 7.31 2.60
CA PHE A 160 -10.33 5.94 2.51
C PHE A 160 -10.35 5.29 3.89
N GLN A 161 -10.83 4.05 3.94
CA GLN A 161 -10.80 3.23 5.13
C GLN A 161 -9.47 2.48 5.15
N GLY A 162 -8.68 2.76 6.18
CA GLY A 162 -7.32 2.26 6.36
C GLY A 162 -7.28 1.05 7.28
N ASN A 163 -6.37 1.10 8.25
CA ASN A 163 -5.99 -0.05 9.05
C ASN A 163 -6.90 -0.24 10.27
N GLN A 164 -7.10 -1.51 10.65
CA GLN A 164 -7.78 -1.92 11.88
C GLN A 164 -6.79 -2.41 12.95
N ASP A 165 -5.52 -2.63 12.56
CA ASP A 165 -4.43 -3.03 13.42
C ASP A 165 -3.09 -2.43 12.92
N SER A 166 -1.98 -2.70 13.62
CA SER A 166 -0.66 -2.14 13.29
C SER A 166 0.22 -2.99 12.37
N PHE A 167 -0.21 -4.21 12.03
CA PHE A 167 0.60 -5.20 11.33
C PHE A 167 0.09 -5.50 9.93
N THR A 168 -1.21 -5.67 9.77
CA THR A 168 -1.85 -6.09 8.53
C THR A 168 -1.85 -4.94 7.53
N PRO A 169 -1.17 -5.10 6.37
CA PRO A 169 -1.30 -4.16 5.26
C PRO A 169 -2.74 -4.13 4.75
N VAL A 170 -3.26 -2.95 4.43
CA VAL A 170 -4.57 -2.76 3.82
C VAL A 170 -4.39 -2.07 2.47
N VAL A 171 -4.87 -2.70 1.41
CA VAL A 171 -4.83 -2.15 0.05
C VAL A 171 -6.12 -1.39 -0.24
N ASN A 172 -5.99 -0.14 -0.66
CA ASN A 172 -7.07 0.68 -1.18
C ASN A 172 -6.85 0.91 -2.68
N SER A 173 -7.58 0.16 -3.51
CA SER A 173 -7.61 0.39 -4.96
C SER A 173 -8.37 1.67 -5.29
N LEU A 174 -7.89 2.39 -6.30
CA LEU A 174 -8.52 3.58 -6.84
C LEU A 174 -9.38 3.20 -8.04
N ASP A 175 -10.69 3.37 -7.93
CA ASP A 175 -11.62 3.09 -9.04
C ASP A 175 -11.28 3.94 -10.28
N SER A 176 -10.78 5.16 -10.06
CA SER A 176 -10.22 6.03 -11.08
C SER A 176 -8.73 6.21 -10.82
N PRO A 177 -7.84 5.68 -11.69
CA PRO A 177 -6.40 5.86 -11.55
C PRO A 177 -6.01 7.34 -11.57
N LEU A 178 -5.04 7.71 -10.73
CA LEU A 178 -4.49 9.06 -10.66
C LEU A 178 -3.24 9.15 -11.54
N LEU A 179 -3.21 10.09 -12.49
CA LEU A 179 -1.98 10.45 -13.20
C LEU A 179 -1.32 11.61 -12.45
N THR A 180 -0.16 11.39 -11.85
CA THR A 180 0.49 12.38 -10.99
C THR A 180 1.98 12.13 -10.80
N ARG A 181 2.75 13.20 -10.62
CA ARG A 181 4.12 13.14 -10.15
C ARG A 181 4.23 13.17 -8.62
N TYR A 182 3.36 13.91 -7.94
CA TYR A 182 3.40 14.08 -6.49
C TYR A 182 2.13 13.55 -5.83
N LEU A 183 2.30 12.69 -4.83
CA LEU A 183 1.21 12.12 -4.07
C LEU A 183 1.32 12.53 -2.60
N ARG A 184 0.19 12.93 -1.99
CA ARG A 184 0.09 13.19 -0.55
C ARG A 184 -1.00 12.35 0.09
N ILE A 185 -0.71 11.86 1.29
CA ILE A 185 -1.64 11.14 2.15
C ILE A 185 -1.89 11.98 3.40
N HIS A 186 -3.16 12.21 3.73
CA HIS A 186 -3.59 13.05 4.86
C HIS A 186 -4.36 12.20 5.88
N PRO A 187 -3.77 11.84 7.02
CA PRO A 187 -4.47 11.12 8.08
C PRO A 187 -5.65 11.95 8.63
N GLN A 188 -6.82 11.34 8.80
CA GLN A 188 -8.03 11.98 9.34
C GLN A 188 -8.44 11.39 10.69
N SER A 189 -8.33 10.07 10.83
CA SER A 189 -8.67 9.35 12.06
C SER A 189 -7.61 8.29 12.32
N TRP A 190 -7.20 8.11 13.58
CA TRP A 190 -6.13 7.20 13.96
C TRP A 190 -6.39 6.57 15.34
N VAL A 191 -5.58 5.58 15.69
CA VAL A 191 -5.59 4.93 17.00
C VAL A 191 -4.25 5.15 17.68
N HIS A 192 -4.31 5.63 18.92
CA HIS A 192 -3.20 6.10 19.75
C HIS A 192 -2.40 7.27 19.16
N GLN A 193 -1.73 7.09 18.03
CA GLN A 193 -0.91 8.10 17.36
C GLN A 193 -0.95 7.89 15.84
N ILE A 194 -0.70 8.94 15.06
CA ILE A 194 -0.45 8.83 13.63
C ILE A 194 0.88 8.11 13.43
N ALA A 195 0.83 6.96 12.77
CA ALA A 195 2.00 6.25 12.29
C ALA A 195 1.65 5.57 10.96
N LEU A 196 2.48 5.78 9.94
CA LEU A 196 2.27 5.21 8.61
C LEU A 196 3.52 4.52 8.07
N ARG A 197 3.28 3.38 7.46
CA ARG A 197 4.08 2.72 6.45
C ARG A 197 3.21 2.54 5.22
N ILE A 198 3.74 2.81 4.03
CA ILE A 198 2.96 2.76 2.79
C ILE A 198 3.72 2.07 1.67
N GLU A 199 2.97 1.55 0.70
CA GLU A 199 3.42 1.26 -0.65
C GLU A 199 2.42 1.87 -1.63
N VAL A 200 2.91 2.37 -2.75
CA VAL A 200 2.08 2.93 -3.81
C VAL A 200 2.03 1.92 -4.95
N LEU A 201 0.82 1.61 -5.42
CA LEU A 201 0.60 0.70 -6.54
C LEU A 201 0.34 1.50 -7.81
N GLY A 202 0.93 1.07 -8.92
CA GLY A 202 0.80 1.77 -10.18
C GLY A 202 1.67 1.23 -11.29
N CYS A 203 1.84 2.06 -12.31
CA CYS A 203 2.78 1.88 -13.40
C CYS A 203 3.25 3.23 -13.95
N GLU A 204 4.28 3.20 -14.79
CA GLU A 204 4.70 4.36 -15.54
C GLU A 204 3.61 4.78 -16.54
N ALA A 205 3.26 6.07 -16.54
CA ALA A 205 2.33 6.60 -17.52
C ALA A 205 3.06 6.72 -18.86
N GLN A 206 2.48 6.19 -19.95
CA GLN A 206 2.98 6.49 -21.28
C GLN A 206 2.79 7.99 -21.53
N GLU A 207 3.90 8.71 -21.77
CA GLU A 207 3.86 10.12 -22.17
C GLU A 207 3.07 10.22 -23.48
N LEU A 208 1.88 10.84 -23.41
CA LEU A 208 1.22 11.36 -24.61
C LEU A 208 2.03 12.59 -25.03
N TYR A 209 2.96 12.40 -25.96
CA TYR A 209 3.62 13.46 -26.73
C TYR A 209 2.60 14.22 -27.58
#